data_AF-A0A2E0FHS5-F1
#
_entry.id   AF-A0A2E0FHS5-F1
#
_cell.length_a   1.000
_cell.length_b   1.000
_cell.length_c   1.000
_cell.angle_alpha   90.00
_cell.angle_beta   90.00
_cell.angle_gamma   90.00
#
_symmetry.space_group_name_H-M   'P 1'
#
loop_
_entity.id
_entity.type
_entity.pdbx_description
1 polymer ?
#
loop_
_entity_poly.entity_id
_entity_poly.type
_entity_poly.pdbx_seq_one_letter_code
_entity_poly.pdbx_strand_id
1 'polypeptide(L)'
;MGLPTEKNVENWLCKLGESDEAYASACARLTAKKENLKIEKAKQTGNEGTAIEREKQALTSVGYKQAIDDLVEAEHTKKLLELQRQQYILGIEVWRSLNANMRKS
;
A
#
# COMPACT_ATOMS: atom_id res chain seq x y z
N MET A 1 -17.64 15.02 -13.77
CA MET A 1 -17.22 13.71 -14.34
C MET A 1 -18.41 13.14 -15.10
N GLY A 2 -18.19 12.61 -16.31
CA GLY A 2 -19.25 11.93 -17.07
C GLY A 2 -19.57 10.54 -16.50
N LEU A 3 -20.73 9.98 -16.84
CA LEU A 3 -21.08 8.61 -16.47
C LEU A 3 -20.11 7.60 -17.10
N PRO A 4 -19.83 6.47 -16.43
CA PRO A 4 -19.04 5.40 -17.01
C PRO A 4 -19.63 4.87 -18.32
N THR A 5 -18.78 4.59 -19.30
CA THR A 5 -19.15 3.94 -20.57
C THR A 5 -18.57 2.54 -20.64
N GLU A 6 -19.01 1.72 -21.59
CA GLU A 6 -18.48 0.37 -21.81
C GLU A 6 -16.97 0.37 -22.07
N LYS A 7 -16.49 1.30 -22.91
CA LYS A 7 -15.05 1.50 -23.15
C LYS A 7 -14.25 1.84 -21.89
N ASN A 8 -14.85 2.59 -20.95
CA ASN A 8 -14.20 2.88 -19.67
C ASN A 8 -14.05 1.61 -18.83
N VAL A 9 -15.08 0.75 -18.82
CA VAL A 9 -15.08 -0.52 -18.09
C VAL A 9 -14.07 -1.50 -18.64
N GLU A 10 -13.99 -1.66 -19.97
CA GLU A 10 -12.95 -2.49 -20.60
C GLU A 10 -11.55 -2.04 -20.18
N ASN A 11 -11.28 -0.74 -20.25
CA ASN A 11 -9.99 -0.17 -19.84
C ASN A 11 -9.70 -0.42 -18.35
N TRP A 12 -10.68 -0.22 -17.46
CA TRP A 12 -10.53 -0.48 -16.03
C TRP A 12 -10.29 -1.96 -15.72
N LEU A 13 -10.93 -2.89 -16.44
CA LEU A 13 -10.70 -4.32 -16.30
C LEU A 13 -9.28 -4.71 -16.73
N CYS A 14 -8.79 -4.18 -17.85
CA CYS A 14 -7.41 -4.39 -18.28
C CYS A 14 -6.42 -3.86 -17.24
N LYS A 15 -6.60 -2.61 -16.78
CA LYS A 15 -5.72 -1.97 -15.79
C LYS A 15 -5.73 -2.69 -14.44
N LEU A 16 -6.85 -3.28 -14.04
CA LEU A 16 -6.91 -4.10 -12.83
C LEU A 16 -5.98 -5.29 -12.95
N GLY A 17 -6.05 -6.05 -14.05
CA GLY A 17 -5.14 -7.18 -14.30
C GLY A 17 -3.67 -6.75 -14.40
N GLU A 18 -3.38 -5.68 -15.13
CA GLU A 18 -2.01 -5.13 -15.27
C GLU A 18 -1.41 -4.68 -13.94
N SER A 19 -2.24 -4.21 -13.00
CA SER A 19 -1.78 -3.73 -11.69
C SER A 19 -1.61 -4.83 -10.64
N ASP A 20 -1.99 -6.08 -10.92
CA ASP A 20 -1.94 -7.18 -9.94
C ASP A 20 -0.51 -7.47 -9.45
N GLU A 21 0.45 -7.59 -10.37
CA GLU A 21 1.85 -7.85 -10.01
C GLU A 21 2.43 -6.70 -9.18
N ALA A 22 2.23 -5.46 -9.63
CA ALA A 22 2.73 -4.27 -8.94
C ALA A 22 2.14 -4.16 -7.53
N TYR A 23 0.85 -4.42 -7.37
CA TYR A 23 0.17 -4.38 -6.07
C TYR A 23 0.65 -5.51 -5.15
N ALA A 24 0.78 -6.74 -5.66
CA ALA A 24 1.30 -7.86 -4.89
C ALA A 24 2.75 -7.61 -4.43
N SER A 25 3.59 -7.09 -5.33
CA SER A 25 4.96 -6.68 -5.02
C SER A 25 5.02 -5.60 -3.95
N ALA A 26 4.15 -4.58 -4.02
CA ALA A 26 4.05 -3.54 -2.98
C ALA A 26 3.63 -4.11 -1.62
N CYS A 27 2.71 -5.07 -1.59
CA CYS A 27 2.32 -5.77 -0.35
C CYS A 27 3.49 -6.57 0.26
N ALA A 28 4.25 -7.27 -0.58
CA ALA A 28 5.42 -8.01 -0.14
C ALA A 28 6.52 -7.07 0.40
N ARG A 29 6.78 -5.96 -0.31
CA ARG A 29 7.74 -4.92 0.11
C ARG A 29 7.37 -4.32 1.46
N LEU A 30 6.10 -3.98 1.67
CA LEU A 30 5.62 -3.47 2.95
C LEU A 30 5.90 -4.45 4.10
N THR A 31 5.61 -5.73 3.89
CA THR A 31 5.90 -6.79 4.87
C THR A 31 7.40 -6.88 5.16
N ALA A 32 8.23 -6.88 4.12
CA ALA A 32 9.69 -6.92 4.28
C ALA A 32 10.22 -5.70 5.04
N LYS A 33 9.72 -4.49 4.76
CA LYS A 33 10.13 -3.27 5.48
C LYS A 33 9.70 -3.27 6.94
N LYS A 34 8.52 -3.83 7.28
CA LYS A 34 8.09 -4.02 8.67
C LYS A 34 9.04 -4.92 9.46
N GLU A 35 9.51 -6.00 8.85
CA GLU A 35 10.49 -6.89 9.50
C GLU A 35 11.86 -6.23 9.59
N ASN A 36 12.31 -5.53 8.53
CA ASN A 36 13.56 -4.76 8.57
C ASN A 36 13.56 -3.70 9.68
N LEU A 37 12.45 -3.01 9.93
CA LEU A 37 12.36 -2.04 11.03
C LEU A 37 12.65 -2.69 12.39
N LYS A 38 12.13 -3.90 12.62
CA LYS A 38 12.41 -4.66 13.86
C LYS A 38 13.87 -5.08 13.94
N ILE A 39 14.43 -5.55 12.82
CA ILE A 39 15.84 -5.94 12.71
C ILE A 39 16.75 -4.74 13.00
N GLU A 40 16.48 -3.59 12.40
CA GLU A 40 17.29 -2.38 12.63
C GLU A 40 17.15 -1.87 14.07
N LYS A 41 15.95 -1.92 14.66
CA LYS A 41 15.80 -1.62 16.10
C LYS A 41 16.67 -2.55 16.96
N ALA A 42 16.64 -3.85 16.67
CA ALA A 42 17.40 -4.85 17.42
C ALA A 42 18.92 -4.66 17.26
N LYS A 43 19.41 -4.41 16.05
CA LYS A 43 20.84 -4.14 15.77
C LYS A 43 21.38 -2.94 16.54
N GLN A 44 20.55 -1.92 16.70
CA GLN A 44 20.91 -0.64 17.33
C GLN A 44 20.66 -0.63 18.84
N THR A 45 20.08 -1.71 19.38
CA THR A 45 19.92 -1.88 20.82
C THR A 45 21.28 -2.28 21.40
N GLY A 46 21.96 -1.35 22.08
CA GLY A 46 23.26 -1.59 22.69
C GLY A 46 23.23 -2.64 23.81
N ASN A 47 24.40 -3.07 24.28
CA ASN A 47 24.52 -4.04 25.39
C ASN A 47 24.65 -3.39 26.77
N GLU A 48 24.83 -2.07 26.82
CA GLU A 48 25.13 -1.34 28.05
C GLU A 48 23.97 -0.43 28.46
N GLY A 49 23.84 -0.21 29.77
CA GLY A 49 22.79 0.63 30.34
C GLY A 49 21.48 -0.12 30.62
N THR A 50 20.54 0.62 31.20
CA THR A 50 19.20 0.12 31.52
C THR A 50 18.41 -0.19 30.25
N ALA A 51 17.35 -1.00 30.36
CA ALA A 51 16.50 -1.33 29.19
C ALA A 51 15.96 -0.08 28.48
N ILE A 52 15.61 0.97 29.24
CA ILE A 52 15.10 2.24 28.72
C ILE A 52 16.17 3.00 27.94
N GLU A 53 17.41 3.05 28.43
CA GLU A 53 18.50 3.73 27.76
C GLU A 53 18.88 3.05 26.44
N ARG A 54 18.91 1.71 26.45
CA ARG A 54 19.15 0.89 25.24
C ARG A 54 18.08 1.09 24.19
N GLU A 55 16.81 1.13 24.60
CA GLU A 55 15.72 1.41 23.68
C GLU A 55 15.79 2.82 23.12
N LYS A 56 16.11 3.82 23.95
CA LYS A 56 16.26 5.20 23.49
C LYS A 56 17.40 5.35 22.48
N GLN A 57 18.52 4.64 22.66
CA GLN A 57 19.62 4.59 21.70
C GLN A 57 19.18 3.98 20.36
N ALA A 58 18.45 2.86 20.39
CA ALA A 58 17.94 2.23 19.18
C ALA A 58 17.01 3.18 18.40
N LEU A 59 16.10 3.87 19.09
CA LEU A 59 15.13 4.78 18.49
C LEU A 59 15.75 6.07 17.91
N THR A 60 16.87 6.53 18.46
CA THR A 60 17.57 7.73 17.95
C THR A 60 18.58 7.43 16.86
N SER A 61 18.90 6.16 16.65
CA SER A 61 19.87 5.71 15.65
C SER A 61 19.46 6.10 14.22
N VAL A 62 20.46 6.38 13.39
CA VAL A 62 20.25 6.76 11.97
C VAL A 62 19.63 5.60 11.19
N GLY A 63 20.08 4.36 11.44
CA GLY A 63 19.55 3.17 10.78
C GLY A 63 18.07 2.91 11.08
N TYR A 64 17.64 3.12 12.33
CA TYR A 64 16.23 3.01 12.68
C TYR A 64 15.37 4.09 12.03
N LYS A 65 15.85 5.35 11.97
CA LYS A 65 15.15 6.43 11.27
C LYS A 65 14.99 6.14 9.78
N GLN A 66 16.06 5.71 9.11
CA GLN A 66 16.01 5.31 7.69
C GLN A 66 15.02 4.15 7.47
N ALA A 67 14.98 3.17 8.38
CA ALA A 67 14.02 2.07 8.28
C ALA A 67 12.56 2.52 8.47
N ILE A 68 12.31 3.57 9.25
CA ILE A 68 10.98 4.21 9.35
C ILE A 68 10.63 4.89 8.02
N ASP A 69 11.53 5.69 7.47
CA ASP A 69 11.29 6.41 6.22
C ASP A 69 10.99 5.43 5.07
N ASP A 70 11.78 4.36 4.95
CA ASP A 70 11.57 3.27 4.00
C ASP A 70 10.21 2.58 4.18
N LEU A 71 9.76 2.41 5.42
CA LEU A 71 8.46 1.81 5.74
C LEU A 71 7.32 2.74 5.30
N VAL A 72 7.43 4.04 5.59
CA VAL A 72 6.45 5.05 5.19
C VAL A 72 6.33 5.12 3.67
N GLU A 73 7.45 5.09 2.94
CA GLU A 73 7.44 5.07 1.48
C GLU A 73 6.75 3.80 0.92
N ALA A 74 7.02 2.63 1.51
CA ALA A 74 6.38 1.39 1.13
C ALA A 74 4.87 1.41 1.41
N GLU A 75 4.44 1.97 2.55
CA GLU A 75 3.02 2.15 2.88
C GLU A 75 2.33 3.08 1.89
N HIS A 76 2.95 4.23 1.60
CA HIS A 76 2.43 5.19 0.62
C HIS A 76 2.25 4.54 -0.75
N THR A 77 3.27 3.81 -1.23
CA THR A 77 3.23 3.12 -2.53
C THR A 77 2.12 2.08 -2.60
N LYS A 78 2.00 1.23 -1.57
CA LYS A 78 0.91 0.26 -1.48
C LYS A 78 -0.44 0.95 -1.46
N LYS A 79 -0.57 2.05 -0.71
CA LYS A 79 -1.85 2.75 -0.56
C LYS A 79 -2.28 3.43 -1.85
N LEU A 80 -1.35 4.02 -2.58
CA LEU A 80 -1.62 4.63 -3.89
C LEU A 80 -2.17 3.60 -4.87
N LEU A 81 -1.51 2.44 -4.99
CA LEU A 81 -1.96 1.35 -5.87
C LEU A 81 -3.32 0.78 -5.43
N GLU A 82 -3.55 0.64 -4.13
CA GLU A 82 -4.85 0.21 -3.60
C GLU A 82 -5.97 1.18 -3.99
N LEU A 83 -5.75 2.48 -3.81
CA LEU A 83 -6.75 3.50 -4.13
C LEU A 83 -7.04 3.57 -5.63
N GLN A 84 -6.01 3.42 -6.48
CA GLN A 84 -6.20 3.34 -7.93
C GLN A 84 -7.06 2.14 -8.33
N ARG A 85 -6.78 0.96 -7.76
CA ARG A 85 -7.59 -0.25 -7.99
C ARG A 85 -9.03 -0.07 -7.49
N GLN A 86 -9.22 0.52 -6.31
CA GLN A 86 -10.55 0.82 -5.77
C GLN A 86 -11.33 1.79 -6.67
N GLN A 87 -10.66 2.80 -7.24
CA GLN A 87 -11.28 3.70 -8.21
C GLN A 87 -11.78 2.95 -9.45
N TYR A 88 -11.00 2.00 -9.97
CA TYR A 88 -11.40 1.18 -11.12
C TYR A 88 -12.60 0.29 -10.78
N ILE A 89 -12.56 -0.39 -9.64
CA ILE A 89 -13.67 -1.24 -9.15
C ILE A 89 -14.95 -0.41 -9.00
N LEU A 90 -14.86 0.75 -8.34
CA LEU A 90 -16.01 1.64 -8.15
C LEU A 90 -16.60 2.09 -9.49
N GLY A 91 -15.76 2.45 -10.46
CA GLY A 91 -16.21 2.81 -11.81
C GLY A 91 -17.02 1.69 -12.49
N ILE A 92 -16.55 0.45 -12.35
CA ILE A 92 -17.23 -0.75 -12.89
C ILE A 92 -18.56 -0.98 -12.17
N GLU A 93 -18.60 -0.85 -10.84
CA GLU A 93 -19.83 -1.02 -10.05
C GLU A 93 -20.90 0.02 -10.38
N VAL A 94 -20.51 1.27 -10.58
CA VAL A 94 -21.41 2.34 -11.02
C VAL A 94 -21.99 2.00 -12.38
N TRP A 95 -21.16 1.57 -13.35
CA TRP A 95 -21.64 1.14 -14.67
C TRP A 95 -22.61 -0.04 -14.59
N ARG A 96 -22.31 -1.06 -13.77
CA ARG A 96 -23.18 -2.23 -13.56
C ARG A 96 -24.54 -1.81 -13.00
N SER A 97 -24.54 -0.92 -12.02
CA SER A 97 -25.75 -0.42 -11.38
C SER A 97 -26.65 0.37 -12.34
N LEU A 98 -26.06 1.23 -13.18
CA LEU A 98 -26.79 1.98 -14.20
C LEU A 98 -27.45 1.03 -15.22
N ASN A 99 -26.70 0.06 -15.74
CA ASN A 99 -27.25 -0.90 -16.72
C ASN A 99 -28.30 -1.84 -16.15
N ALA A 100 -28.15 -2.26 -14.89
CA ALA A 100 -29.16 -3.10 -14.23
C ALA A 100 -30.50 -2.36 -14.10
N ASN A 101 -30.46 -1.06 -13.81
CA ASN A 101 -31.66 -0.23 -13.70
C ASN A 101 -32.30 0.05 -15.07
N MET A 102 -31.52 0.20 -16.14
CA MET A 102 -32.07 0.37 -17.50
C MET A 102 -32.80 -0.88 -18.02
N ARG A 103 -32.45 -2.09 -17.57
CA ARG A 103 -33.12 -3.34 -17.99
C ARG A 103 -34.46 -3.60 -17.29
N LYS A 104 -34.79 -2.84 -16.25
CA LYS A 104 -36.04 -2.98 -15.47
C LYS A 104 -37.13 -1.98 -15.89
N SER A 105 -36.79 -0.99 -16.72
CA SER A 105 -37.72 -0.08 -17.39
C SER A 105 -38.14 -0.67 -18.73
#